data_AF-A0A2D0JY24-F1
#
_entry.id   AF-A0A2D0JY24-F1
#
_cell.length_a   1.000
_cell.length_b   1.000
_cell.length_c   1.000
_cell.angle_alpha   90.00
_cell.angle_beta   90.00
_cell.angle_gamma   90.00
#
_symmetry.space_group_name_H-M   'P 1'
#
loop_
_entity.id
_entity.type
_entity.pdbx_description
1 polymer ?
#
loop_
_entity_poly.entity_id
_entity_poly.type
_entity_poly.pdbx_seq_one_letter_code
_entity_poly.pdbx_strand_id
1 'polypeptide(L)'
;MVINDDFSNYDTCDLIAEKFRRFSWKKSSLDLEKEVIDFINAFAEKKFLIAILSVYILYDAIEEKELGEAFPLDKGLISKFRNMIFSIVRFALKSLN
;
A
#
# COMPACT_ATOMS: atom_id res chain seq x y z
N MET A 1 9.94 20.13 -4.83
CA MET A 1 9.06 19.31 -5.68
C MET A 1 7.64 19.73 -5.35
N VAL A 2 7.04 20.56 -6.19
CA VAL A 2 5.66 21.02 -6.00
C VAL A 2 4.78 19.86 -6.43
N ILE A 3 4.10 19.26 -5.46
CA ILE A 3 3.16 18.18 -5.72
C ILE A 3 1.88 18.86 -6.21
N ASN A 4 1.73 18.96 -7.53
CA ASN A 4 0.50 19.46 -8.16
C ASN A 4 -0.66 18.52 -7.83
N ASP A 5 -1.83 19.12 -7.59
CA ASP A 5 -3.05 18.44 -7.14
C ASP A 5 -3.73 17.54 -8.19
N ASP A 6 -3.18 17.46 -9.40
CA ASP A 6 -3.51 16.41 -10.37
C ASP A 6 -2.75 15.13 -10.03
N PHE A 7 -3.12 14.51 -8.92
CA PHE A 7 -2.90 13.06 -8.74
C PHE A 7 -3.83 12.37 -9.74
N SER A 8 -3.40 12.23 -11.00
CA SER A 8 -4.06 11.29 -11.89
C SER A 8 -4.01 9.93 -11.18
N ASN A 9 -5.17 9.28 -11.03
CA ASN A 9 -5.30 8.08 -10.21
C ASN A 9 -4.31 6.98 -10.66
N TYR A 10 -3.92 7.00 -11.94
CA TYR A 10 -2.91 6.13 -12.54
C TYR A 10 -1.49 6.37 -12.02
N ASP A 11 -0.98 7.61 -12.04
CA ASP A 11 0.38 7.91 -11.54
C ASP A 11 0.54 7.55 -10.06
N THR A 12 -0.55 7.68 -9.32
CA THR A 12 -0.61 7.33 -7.90
C THR A 12 -0.54 5.83 -7.68
N CYS A 13 -1.31 5.07 -8.47
CA CYS A 13 -1.30 3.62 -8.40
C CYS A 13 0.06 3.05 -8.81
N ASP A 14 0.70 3.60 -9.85
CA ASP A 14 2.02 3.18 -10.28
C ASP A 14 3.08 3.45 -9.21
N LEU A 15 3.03 4.62 -8.54
CA LEU A 15 3.93 4.96 -7.45
C LEU A 15 3.75 4.02 -6.24
N ILE A 16 2.50 3.69 -5.89
CA ILE A 16 2.21 2.73 -4.81
C ILE A 16 2.73 1.35 -5.18
N ALA A 17 2.44 0.89 -6.40
CA ALA A 17 2.90 -0.40 -6.89
C ALA A 17 4.43 -0.47 -6.89
N GLU A 18 5.13 0.55 -7.39
CA GLU A 18 6.59 0.63 -7.37
C GLU A 18 7.14 0.61 -5.93
N LYS A 19 6.47 1.29 -4.98
CA LYS A 19 6.87 1.22 -3.58
C LYS A 19 6.75 -0.21 -3.03
N PHE A 20 5.66 -0.90 -3.33
CA PHE A 20 5.46 -2.29 -2.88
C PHE A 20 6.55 -3.21 -3.42
N ARG A 21 7.02 -3.00 -4.65
CA ARG A 21 8.15 -3.75 -5.23
C ARG A 21 9.43 -3.62 -4.40
N ARG A 22 9.62 -2.48 -3.73
CA ARG A 22 10.82 -2.18 -2.95
C ARG A 22 10.71 -2.55 -1.47
N PHE A 23 9.55 -3.01 -1.01
CA PHE A 23 9.39 -3.41 0.38
C PHE A 23 10.19 -4.65 0.74
N SER A 24 10.61 -4.70 2.00
CA SER A 24 11.44 -5.76 2.54
C SER A 24 10.66 -7.06 2.84
N TRP A 25 9.97 -7.63 1.84
CA TRP A 25 9.06 -8.80 2.00
C TRP A 25 9.66 -10.04 2.65
N LYS A 26 11.00 -10.18 2.61
CA LYS A 26 11.74 -11.32 3.20
C LYS A 26 12.25 -11.07 4.63
N LYS A 27 12.05 -9.86 5.18
CA LYS A 27 12.43 -9.51 6.56
C LYS A 27 11.32 -9.86 7.56
N SER A 28 11.46 -9.40 8.80
CA SER A 28 10.46 -9.62 9.84
C SER A 28 9.13 -8.92 9.52
N SER A 29 8.03 -9.44 10.06
CA SER A 29 6.71 -8.81 9.92
C SER A 29 6.66 -7.39 10.50
N LEU A 30 7.49 -7.11 11.52
CA LEU A 30 7.57 -5.79 12.16
C LEU A 30 8.26 -4.75 11.27
N ASP A 31 9.32 -5.15 10.55
CA ASP A 31 10.00 -4.27 9.61
C ASP A 31 9.08 -3.88 8.45
N LEU A 32 8.33 -4.86 7.93
CA LEU A 32 7.34 -4.63 6.89
C LEU A 32 6.22 -3.70 7.38
N GLU A 33 5.71 -3.92 8.59
CA GLU A 33 4.68 -3.06 9.20
C GLU A 33 5.14 -1.62 9.34
N LYS A 34 6.37 -1.42 9.82
CA LYS A 34 6.96 -0.08 9.92
C LYS A 34 7.09 0.58 8.54
N GLU A 35 7.61 -0.14 7.53
CA GLU A 35 7.75 0.39 6.16
C GLU A 35 6.39 0.81 5.56
N VAL A 36 5.31 0.08 5.86
CA VAL A 36 3.94 0.41 5.44
C VAL A 36 3.42 1.66 6.11
N ILE A 37 3.57 1.74 7.44
CA ILE A 37 3.11 2.89 8.22
C ILE A 37 3.85 4.16 7.76
N ASP A 38 5.17 4.08 7.62
CA ASP A 38 6.01 5.19 7.17
C ASP A 38 5.61 5.63 5.76
N PHE A 39 5.34 4.67 4.85
CA PHE A 39 4.85 4.97 3.51
C PHE A 39 3.51 5.70 3.51
N ILE A 40 2.51 5.19 4.22
CA ILE A 40 1.17 5.80 4.27
C ILE A 40 1.24 7.20 4.91
N ASN A 41 2.00 7.36 5.99
CA ASN A 41 2.12 8.63 6.71
C ASN A 41 2.86 9.71 5.90
N ALA A 42 3.73 9.33 4.95
CA ALA A 42 4.44 10.27 4.09
C ALA A 42 3.51 11.16 3.24
N PHE A 43 2.25 10.77 3.07
CA PHE A 43 1.24 11.51 2.29
C PHE A 43 0.33 12.41 3.12
N ALA A 44 0.63 12.59 4.42
CA ALA A 44 -0.06 13.50 5.32
C ALA A 44 -1.61 13.42 5.21
N GLU A 45 -2.26 14.44 4.68
CA GLU A 45 -3.73 14.51 4.53
C GLU A 45 -4.29 13.47 3.56
N LYS A 46 -3.51 13.05 2.57
CA LYS A 46 -3.90 12.04 1.57
C LYS A 46 -3.67 10.59 2.06
N LYS A 47 -3.19 10.38 3.31
CA LYS A 47 -2.85 9.05 3.84
C LYS A 47 -3.98 8.02 3.73
N PHE A 48 -5.23 8.43 3.93
CA PHE A 48 -6.38 7.53 3.83
C PHE A 48 -6.67 7.10 2.40
N LEU A 49 -6.56 8.03 1.44
CA LEU A 49 -6.68 7.73 0.02
C LEU A 49 -5.58 6.75 -0.41
N ILE A 50 -4.34 6.97 0.01
CA ILE A 50 -3.21 6.09 -0.28
C ILE A 50 -3.42 4.69 0.32
N ALA A 51 -3.94 4.60 1.55
CA ALA A 51 -4.24 3.32 2.16
C ALA A 51 -5.36 2.56 1.43
N ILE A 52 -6.39 3.27 0.94
CA ILE A 52 -7.47 2.67 0.13
C ILE A 52 -6.92 2.18 -1.22
N LEU A 53 -6.18 3.03 -1.95
CA LEU A 53 -5.57 2.67 -3.23
C LEU A 53 -4.59 1.49 -3.08
N SER A 54 -3.85 1.48 -1.98
CA SER A 54 -2.99 0.35 -1.61
C SER A 54 -3.77 -0.96 -1.50
N VAL A 55 -4.94 -0.96 -0.87
CA VAL A 55 -5.80 -2.15 -0.79
C VAL A 55 -6.30 -2.57 -2.16
N TYR A 56 -6.70 -1.64 -3.02
CA TYR A 56 -7.15 -1.92 -4.39
C TYR A 56 -6.05 -2.59 -5.22
N ILE A 57 -4.84 -2.03 -5.22
CA ILE A 57 -3.69 -2.59 -5.96
C ILE A 57 -3.35 -4.00 -5.48
N LEU A 58 -3.44 -4.27 -4.17
CA LEU A 58 -3.23 -5.61 -3.62
C LEU A 58 -4.37 -6.57 -3.97
N TYR A 59 -5.59 -6.07 -4.14
CA TYR A 59 -6.74 -6.85 -4.57
C TYR A 59 -6.57 -7.30 -6.03
N ASP A 60 -6.22 -6.36 -6.91
CA ASP A 60 -5.92 -6.64 -8.31
C ASP A 60 -4.70 -7.57 -8.48
N ALA A 61 -3.73 -7.49 -7.56
CA ALA A 61 -2.61 -8.44 -7.48
C ALA A 61 -3.05 -9.88 -7.20
N ILE A 62 -4.01 -10.06 -6.28
CA ILE A 62 -4.51 -11.39 -5.89
C ILE A 62 -5.41 -11.97 -6.99
N GLU A 63 -6.20 -11.11 -7.65
CA GLU A 63 -7.11 -11.51 -8.73
C GLU A 63 -6.42 -11.73 -10.10
N GLU A 64 -5.10 -11.56 -10.18
CA GLU A 64 -4.28 -11.77 -11.38
C GLU A 64 -4.71 -10.94 -12.61
N LYS A 65 -5.36 -9.79 -12.41
CA LYS A 65 -5.85 -8.99 -13.54
C LYS A 65 -4.76 -8.13 -14.20
N GLU A 66 -3.92 -7.40 -13.46
CA GLU A 66 -2.85 -6.57 -14.06
C GLU A 66 -1.68 -6.26 -13.10
N LEU A 67 -1.12 -7.26 -12.43
CA LEU A 67 0.27 -7.15 -11.95
C LEU A 67 1.13 -8.11 -12.76
N GLY A 68 1.12 -7.88 -14.08
CA GLY A 68 1.79 -8.70 -15.07
C GLY A 68 3.23 -8.99 -14.67
N GLU A 69 3.56 -10.28 -14.60
CA GLU A 69 4.89 -10.94 -14.56
C GLU A 69 5.99 -10.39 -13.63
N ALA A 70 5.82 -9.23 -12.99
CA ALA A 70 6.92 -8.44 -12.46
C ALA A 70 7.24 -8.76 -11.00
N PHE A 71 6.29 -9.30 -10.23
CA PHE A 71 6.50 -9.65 -8.83
C PHE A 71 5.80 -10.97 -8.48
N PRO A 72 6.53 -12.11 -8.35
CA PRO A 72 6.00 -13.33 -7.78
C PRO A 72 5.88 -13.18 -6.25
N LEU A 73 5.16 -12.16 -5.79
CA LEU A 73 4.77 -12.11 -4.39
C LEU A 73 3.77 -13.22 -4.16
N ASP A 74 4.12 -14.12 -3.25
CA ASP A 74 3.23 -15.19 -2.81
C ASP A 74 1.89 -14.60 -2.35
N LYS A 75 0.78 -15.19 -2.81
CA LYS A 75 -0.58 -14.71 -2.48
C LYS A 75 -0.81 -14.59 -0.96
N GLY A 76 -0.15 -15.43 -0.17
CA GLY A 76 -0.18 -15.36 1.30
C GLY A 76 0.52 -14.12 1.86
N LEU A 77 1.62 -13.67 1.28
CA LEU A 77 2.28 -12.41 1.66
C LEU A 77 1.41 -11.20 1.33
N ILE A 78 0.82 -11.19 0.13
CA ILE A 78 -0.10 -10.11 -0.30
C ILE A 78 -1.31 -10.03 0.63
N SER A 79 -1.90 -11.19 0.98
CA SER A 79 -3.04 -11.24 1.91
C SER A 79 -2.66 -10.74 3.32
N LYS A 80 -1.48 -11.09 3.84
CA LYS A 80 -1.00 -10.59 5.14
C LYS A 80 -0.84 -9.08 5.13
N PHE A 81 -0.24 -8.57 4.06
CA PHE A 81 0.02 -7.16 3.86
C PHE A 81 -1.27 -6.33 3.73
N ARG A 82 -2.26 -6.83 2.99
CA ARG A 82 -3.60 -6.23 2.93
C ARG A 82 -4.25 -6.13 4.31
N ASN A 83 -4.17 -7.19 5.11
CA ASN A 83 -4.74 -7.19 6.46
C ASN A 83 -4.03 -6.18 7.39
N MET A 84 -2.73 -5.99 7.20
CA MET A 84 -1.94 -4.99 7.92
C MET A 84 -2.40 -3.58 7.58
N ILE A 85 -2.57 -3.25 6.30
CA ILE A 85 -3.11 -1.95 5.87
C ILE A 85 -4.53 -1.74 6.41
N PHE A 86 -5.41 -2.74 6.36
CA PHE A 86 -6.74 -2.64 6.97
C PHE A 86 -6.69 -2.37 8.47
N SER A 87 -5.75 -2.99 9.17
CA SER A 87 -5.59 -2.81 10.62
C SER A 87 -5.10 -1.40 10.95
N ILE A 88 -4.16 -0.86 10.16
CA ILE A 88 -3.65 0.51 10.26
C ILE A 88 -4.78 1.52 10.00
N VAL A 89 -5.55 1.34 8.93
CA VAL A 89 -6.70 2.21 8.59
C VAL A 89 -7.75 2.16 9.70
N ARG A 90 -8.10 0.96 10.18
CA ARG A 90 -9.08 0.78 11.25
C ARG A 90 -8.64 1.44 12.56
N PHE A 91 -7.36 1.34 12.90
CA PHE A 91 -6.81 1.99 14.09
C PHE A 91 -6.81 3.50 13.95
N ALA A 92 -6.36 4.03 12.81
CA ALA A 92 -6.37 5.46 12.53
C ALA A 92 -7.79 6.06 12.56
N LEU A 93 -8.79 5.36 12.01
CA LEU A 93 -10.19 5.79 12.06
C LEU A 93 -10.75 5.78 13.49
N LYS A 94 -10.36 4.80 14.32
CA LYS A 94 -10.76 4.78 15.74
C LYS A 94 -10.16 5.93 16.53
N SER A 95 -8.94 6.36 16.23
CA SER A 95 -8.27 7.46 16.93
C SER A 95 -8.84 8.86 16.60
N LEU A 96 -9.72 8.95 15.62
CA LEU A 96 -10.41 10.19 15.22
C LEU A 96 -11.77 10.38 15.92
N ASN A 97 -12.27 9.35 16.62
CA ASN A 97 -13.50 9.36 17.43
C ASN A 97 -13.15 9.36 18.93
#